data_AF-A0A7C3HUT3-F1
#
_entry.id   AF-A0A7C3HUT3-F1
#
_cell.length_a   1.000
_cell.length_b   1.000
_cell.length_c   1.000
_cell.angle_alpha   90.00
_cell.angle_beta   90.00
_cell.angle_gamma   90.00
#
_symmetry.space_group_name_H-M   'P 1'
#
loop_
_entity.id
_entity.type
_entity.pdbx_description
1 polymer ?
#
loop_
_entity_poly.entity_id
_entity_poly.type
_entity_poly.pdbx_seq_one_letter_code
_entity_poly.pdbx_strand_id
1 'polypeptide(L)'
;MARIGKIARLPLALREELNRRLQAGQLGPDILPWINSHPEAVQVLSARFGGKPINAQNLSDWRQGGYQDWLRKQDRTHRIKELAAFAADLAKANDSSIAAGAAAIAAGKI
;
A
#
# COMPACT_ATOMS: atom_id res chain seq x y z
N MET A 1 2.11 -11.22 -12.24
CA MET A 1 3.56 -11.48 -12.04
C MET A 1 4.04 -10.83 -10.76
N ALA A 2 4.91 -11.48 -10.01
CA ALA A 2 5.57 -10.88 -8.84
C ALA A 2 6.58 -9.81 -9.29
N ARG A 3 6.63 -8.66 -8.61
CA ARG A 3 7.58 -7.59 -8.94
C ARG A 3 9.01 -8.00 -8.55
N ILE A 4 9.98 -7.71 -9.41
CA ILE A 4 11.38 -8.16 -9.25
C ILE A 4 12.40 -7.03 -9.06
N GLY A 5 12.00 -5.76 -9.20
CA GLY A 5 12.91 -4.61 -9.07
C GLY A 5 13.43 -4.37 -7.65
N LYS A 6 14.44 -3.49 -7.52
CA LYS A 6 15.12 -3.16 -6.25
C LYS A 6 14.14 -2.82 -5.12
N ILE A 7 13.21 -1.90 -5.38
CA ILE A 7 12.23 -1.46 -4.38
C ILE A 7 11.32 -2.62 -3.96
N ALA A 8 10.96 -3.52 -4.89
CA ALA A 8 10.13 -4.69 -4.58
C ALA A 8 10.82 -5.73 -3.66
N ARG A 9 12.15 -5.67 -3.53
CA ARG A 9 12.93 -6.54 -2.66
C ARG A 9 13.20 -5.94 -1.28
N LEU A 10 12.82 -4.68 -1.05
CA LEU A 10 12.93 -4.06 0.26
C LEU A 10 11.93 -4.66 1.26
N PRO A 11 12.24 -4.60 2.58
CA PRO A 11 11.32 -4.97 3.63
C PRO A 11 9.97 -4.27 3.48
N LEU A 12 8.90 -4.94 3.91
CA LEU A 12 7.54 -4.41 3.78
C LEU A 12 7.40 -3.04 4.46
N ALA A 13 7.94 -2.89 5.67
CA ALA A 13 7.88 -1.64 6.43
C ALA A 13 8.50 -0.46 5.65
N LEU A 14 9.66 -0.67 5.02
CA LEU A 14 10.31 0.36 4.21
C LEU A 14 9.54 0.68 2.92
N ARG A 15 8.92 -0.32 2.28
CA ARG A 15 8.03 -0.09 1.13
C ARG A 15 6.78 0.70 1.52
N GLU A 16 6.19 0.42 2.69
CA GLU A 16 5.06 1.17 3.23
C GLU A 16 5.43 2.63 3.50
N GLU A 17 6.60 2.88 4.08
CA GLU A 17 7.10 4.25 4.30
C GLU A 17 7.36 5.00 2.99
N LEU A 18 7.98 4.34 2.00
CA LEU A 18 8.14 4.91 0.66
C LEU A 18 6.78 5.29 0.06
N ASN A 19 5.77 4.42 0.17
CA ASN A 19 4.44 4.68 -0.36
C ASN A 19 3.75 5.85 0.35
N ARG A 20 3.91 5.99 1.67
CA ARG A 20 3.40 7.16 2.41
C ARG A 20 4.06 8.46 1.94
N ARG A 21 5.37 8.47 1.71
CA ARG A 21 6.09 9.64 1.18
C ARG A 21 5.63 10.02 -0.22
N LEU A 22 5.42 9.03 -1.09
CA LEU A 22 4.83 9.24 -2.42
C LEU A 22 3.42 9.81 -2.33
N GLN A 23 2.60 9.30 -1.40
CA GLN A 23 1.25 9.82 -1.17
C GLN A 23 1.27 11.25 -0.63
N ALA A 24 2.24 11.59 0.21
CA ALA A 24 2.47 12.95 0.69
C ALA A 24 3.05 13.90 -0.38
N GLY A 25 3.25 13.43 -1.62
CA GLY A 25 3.73 14.26 -2.73
C GLY A 25 5.24 14.47 -2.76
N GLN A 26 6.03 13.75 -1.96
CA GLN A 26 7.49 13.89 -1.99
C GLN A 26 8.07 13.51 -3.35
N LEU A 27 9.03 14.31 -3.81
CA LEU A 27 9.62 14.16 -5.14
C LEU A 27 10.84 13.23 -5.11
N GLY A 28 11.29 12.83 -6.31
CA GLY A 28 12.47 11.96 -6.47
C GLY A 28 13.73 12.50 -5.77
N PRO A 29 14.05 13.79 -5.87
CA PRO A 29 15.22 14.37 -5.19
C PRO A 29 15.21 14.23 -3.67
N ASP A 30 14.04 14.15 -3.04
CA ASP A 30 13.93 13.98 -1.57
C ASP A 30 13.92 12.49 -1.19
N ILE A 31 13.22 11.67 -2.00
CA ILE A 31 13.05 10.24 -1.73
C ILE A 31 14.35 9.47 -1.95
N LEU A 32 15.10 9.77 -3.02
CA LEU A 32 16.26 8.98 -3.41
C LEU A 32 17.41 9.03 -2.38
N PRO A 33 17.81 10.19 -1.82
CA PRO A 33 18.80 10.23 -0.75
C PRO A 33 18.31 9.50 0.49
N TRP A 34 17.06 9.73 0.90
CA TRP A 34 16.47 9.08 2.07
C TRP A 34 16.50 7.55 1.95
N ILE A 35 15.95 6.98 0.87
CA ILE A 35 15.85 5.53 0.73
C ILE A 35 17.22 4.86 0.55
N ASN A 36 18.17 5.53 -0.13
CA ASN A 36 19.52 4.99 -0.30
C ASN A 36 20.38 5.11 0.96
N SER A 37 20.03 6.01 1.90
CA SER A 37 20.68 6.11 3.21
C SER A 37 20.11 5.13 4.25
N HIS A 38 18.96 4.50 3.97
CA HIS A 38 18.30 3.62 4.93
C HIS A 38 19.11 2.31 5.12
N PRO A 39 19.46 1.91 6.37
CA PRO A 39 20.31 0.73 6.62
C PRO A 39 19.81 -0.56 5.96
N GLU A 40 18.50 -0.82 6.06
CA GLU A 40 17.89 -1.99 5.44
C GLU A 40 17.97 -1.97 3.90
N ALA A 41 17.84 -0.79 3.28
CA ALA A 41 17.99 -0.67 1.83
C ALA A 41 19.44 -0.96 1.43
N VAL A 42 20.41 -0.36 2.11
CA VAL A 42 21.84 -0.61 1.87
C VAL A 42 22.15 -2.11 1.99
N GLN A 43 21.65 -2.78 3.03
CA GLN A 43 21.85 -4.21 3.22
C GLN A 43 21.29 -5.03 2.05
N VAL A 44 20.05 -4.76 1.63
CA VAL A 44 19.41 -5.46 0.51
C VAL A 44 20.14 -5.20 -0.81
N LEU A 45 20.54 -3.94 -1.05
CA LEU A 45 21.24 -3.53 -2.27
C LEU A 45 22.62 -4.18 -2.38
N SER A 46 23.38 -4.22 -1.28
CA SER A 46 24.66 -4.92 -1.21
C SER A 46 24.50 -6.41 -1.46
N ALA A 47 23.53 -7.05 -0.80
CA ALA A 47 23.34 -8.50 -0.90
C ALA A 47 22.79 -8.99 -2.25
N ARG A 48 21.98 -8.17 -2.94
CA ARG A 48 21.20 -8.62 -4.13
C ARG A 48 21.45 -7.82 -5.40
N PHE A 49 22.07 -6.66 -5.31
CA PHE A 49 22.20 -5.71 -6.43
C PHE A 49 23.61 -5.12 -6.56
N GLY A 50 24.61 -5.75 -5.94
CA GLY A 50 26.02 -5.32 -6.00
C GLY A 50 26.24 -3.92 -5.42
N GLY A 51 25.45 -3.53 -4.43
CA GLY A 51 25.53 -2.21 -3.79
C GLY A 51 25.04 -1.04 -4.64
N LYS A 52 24.51 -1.29 -5.86
CA LYS A 52 24.07 -0.21 -6.75
C LYS A 52 22.85 0.51 -6.15
N PRO A 53 22.87 1.86 -6.04
CA PRO A 53 21.77 2.62 -5.44
C PRO A 53 20.47 2.50 -6.25
N ILE A 54 19.35 2.72 -5.58
CA ILE A 54 18.04 2.95 -6.21
C ILE A 54 18.12 4.28 -6.98
N ASN A 55 17.79 4.26 -8.26
CA ASN A 55 17.83 5.45 -9.13
C ASN A 55 16.42 5.95 -9.48
N ALA A 56 16.37 7.06 -10.24
CA ALA A 56 15.11 7.66 -10.69
C ALA A 56 14.24 6.68 -11.51
N GLN A 57 14.85 5.85 -12.38
CA GLN A 57 14.11 4.86 -13.15
C GLN A 57 13.43 3.83 -12.24
N ASN A 58 14.15 3.31 -11.24
CA ASN A 58 13.58 2.37 -10.27
C ASN A 58 12.38 2.97 -9.53
N LEU A 59 12.46 4.27 -9.17
CA LEU A 59 11.36 4.98 -8.53
C LEU A 59 10.18 5.19 -9.49
N SER A 60 10.43 5.53 -10.75
CA SER A 60 9.39 5.64 -11.79
C SER A 60 8.67 4.32 -12.03
N ASP A 61 9.41 3.22 -12.17
CA ASP A 61 8.83 1.87 -12.33
C ASP A 61 7.98 1.48 -11.11
N TRP A 62 8.44 1.85 -9.90
CA TRP A 62 7.68 1.61 -8.68
C TRP A 62 6.38 2.42 -8.63
N ARG A 63 6.42 3.70 -9.03
CA ARG A 63 5.22 4.56 -9.10
C ARG A 63 4.16 4.02 -10.05
N GLN A 64 4.58 3.45 -11.18
CA GLN A 64 3.68 2.90 -12.20
C GLN A 64 3.15 1.51 -11.82
N GLY A 65 3.85 0.81 -10.92
CA GLY A 65 3.48 -0.53 -10.49
C GLY A 65 3.17 -0.62 -8.99
N GLY A 66 4.22 -0.79 -8.19
CA GLY A 66 4.11 -1.15 -6.76
C GLY A 66 3.28 -0.16 -5.95
N TYR A 67 3.39 1.12 -6.26
CA TYR A 67 2.60 2.17 -5.64
C TYR A 67 1.12 2.12 -6.06
N GLN A 68 0.82 1.84 -7.34
CA GLN A 68 -0.58 1.69 -7.79
C GLN A 68 -1.29 0.52 -7.12
N ASP A 69 -0.59 -0.60 -6.92
CA ASP A 69 -1.14 -1.74 -6.17
C ASP A 69 -1.42 -1.38 -4.72
N TRP A 70 -0.53 -0.60 -4.11
CA TRP A 70 -0.71 -0.12 -2.75
C TRP A 70 -1.91 0.81 -2.65
N LEU A 71 -2.08 1.76 -3.58
CA LEU A 71 -3.25 2.63 -3.63
C LEU A 71 -4.56 1.85 -3.78
N ARG A 72 -4.60 0.84 -4.67
CA ARG A 72 -5.78 -0.02 -4.83
C ARG A 72 -6.12 -0.79 -3.55
N LYS A 73 -5.11 -1.22 -2.79
CA LYS A 73 -5.31 -1.86 -1.48
C LYS A 73 -5.89 -0.88 -0.44
N GLN A 74 -5.41 0.37 -0.42
CA GLN A 74 -5.92 1.41 0.47
C GLN A 74 -7.39 1.75 0.13
N ASP A 75 -7.71 1.98 -1.14
CA ASP A 75 -9.09 2.27 -1.59
C ASP A 75 -10.05 1.12 -1.26
N ARG A 76 -9.65 -0.13 -1.50
CA ARG A 76 -10.45 -1.30 -1.10
C ARG A 76 -10.69 -1.34 0.41
N THR A 77 -9.66 -1.03 1.21
CA THR A 77 -9.78 -1.01 2.68
C THR A 77 -10.70 0.11 3.14
N HIS A 78 -10.64 1.28 2.49
CA HIS A 78 -11.51 2.41 2.78
C HIS A 78 -12.98 2.07 2.51
N ARG A 79 -13.28 1.55 1.31
CA ARG A 79 -14.65 1.17 0.93
C ARG A 79 -15.26 0.11 1.85
N ILE A 80 -14.47 -0.88 2.27
CA ILE A 80 -14.93 -1.89 3.23
C ILE A 80 -15.28 -1.24 4.58
N LYS A 81 -14.47 -0.28 5.05
CA LYS A 81 -14.75 0.45 6.29
C LYS A 81 -16.01 1.30 6.17
N GLU A 82 -16.19 2.02 5.06
CA GLU A 82 -17.39 2.83 4.81
C GLU A 82 -18.66 1.96 4.78
N LEU A 83 -18.60 0.82 4.07
CA LEU A 83 -19.72 -0.12 4.01
C LEU A 83 -20.04 -0.72 5.39
N ALA A 84 -19.02 -1.08 6.16
CA ALA A 84 -19.20 -1.60 7.52
C ALA A 84 -19.81 -0.56 8.46
N ALA A 85 -19.38 0.70 8.38
CA ALA A 85 -19.96 1.80 9.14
C ALA A 85 -21.44 2.01 8.78
N PHE A 86 -21.75 2.07 7.47
CA PHE A 86 -23.12 2.20 7.00
C PHE A 86 -24.03 1.05 7.46
N ALA A 87 -23.56 -0.19 7.37
CA ALA A 87 -24.31 -1.36 7.84
C ALA A 87 -24.56 -1.32 9.36
N ALA A 88 -23.56 -0.87 10.14
CA ALA A 88 -23.70 -0.70 11.58
C ALA A 88 -24.74 0.38 11.93
N ASP A 89 -24.79 1.47 11.18
CA ASP A 89 -25.78 2.54 11.38
C ASP A 89 -27.20 2.09 11.01
N LEU A 90 -27.36 1.33 9.91
CA LEU A 90 -28.65 0.72 9.56
C LEU A 90 -29.14 -0.28 10.60
N ALA A 91 -28.24 -1.10 11.16
CA ALA A 91 -28.60 -2.08 12.20
C ALA A 91 -29.01 -1.40 13.51
N LYS A 92 -28.45 -0.23 13.83
CA LYS A 92 -28.88 0.57 15.00
C LYS A 92 -30.22 1.28 14.78
N ALA A 93 -30.53 1.63 13.54
CA ALA A 93 -31.75 2.39 13.20
C ALA A 93 -33.01 1.52 13.08
N ASN A 94 -32.88 0.22 12.79
CA ASN A 94 -34.01 -0.70 12.61
C ASN A 94 -33.92 -1.90 13.55
N ASP A 95 -34.88 -2.01 14.46
CA ASP A 95 -34.83 -3.00 15.56
C ASP A 95 -35.00 -4.45 15.08
N SER A 96 -35.55 -4.74 13.90
CA SER A 96 -35.52 -6.10 13.32
C SER A 96 -35.90 -6.07 11.84
N SER A 97 -35.13 -6.76 10.99
CA SER A 97 -35.54 -7.43 9.72
C SER A 97 -34.59 -7.24 8.52
N ILE A 98 -33.84 -6.13 8.40
CA ILE A 98 -32.86 -5.93 7.30
C ILE A 98 -31.39 -6.23 7.71
N ALA A 99 -31.15 -6.54 8.98
CA ALA A 99 -29.80 -6.78 9.51
C ALA A 99 -29.10 -8.02 8.89
N ALA A 100 -29.86 -9.06 8.51
CA ALA A 100 -29.29 -10.30 7.98
C ALA A 100 -28.72 -10.13 6.55
N GLY A 101 -29.39 -9.36 5.69
CA GLY A 101 -28.94 -9.12 4.32
C GLY A 101 -27.71 -8.21 4.25
N ALA A 102 -27.67 -7.16 5.07
CA ALA A 102 -26.54 -6.25 5.13
C ALA A 102 -25.26 -6.91 5.68
N ALA A 103 -25.41 -7.80 6.68
CA ALA A 103 -24.28 -8.56 7.24
C ALA A 103 -23.67 -9.56 6.24
N ALA A 104 -24.49 -10.19 5.39
CA ALA A 104 -24.01 -11.15 4.39
C ALA A 104 -23.16 -10.47 3.29
N ILE A 105 -23.55 -9.28 2.85
CA ILE A 105 -22.81 -8.48 1.87
C ILE A 105 -21.50 -7.96 2.48
N ALA A 106 -21.54 -7.46 3.72
CA ALA A 106 -20.34 -6.99 4.43
C ALA A 106 -19.32 -8.12 4.71
N ALA A 107 -19.80 -9.36 4.90
CA ALA A 107 -18.95 -10.54 5.08
C ALA A 107 -18.38 -11.11 3.77
N GLY A 108 -18.72 -10.53 2.61
CA GLY A 108 -18.27 -11.02 1.30
C GLY A 108 -18.84 -12.38 0.91
N LYS A 109 -20.00 -12.76 1.46
CA LYS A 109 -20.74 -13.98 1.11
C LYS A 109 -21.84 -13.64 0.10
N ILE A 110 -21.46 -13.42 -1.14
CA ILE A 110 -22.31 -13.53 -2.33
C ILE A 110 -21.45 -14.04 -3.48
#